data_AF-A0A7J2S635-F1
#
_entry.id   AF-A0A7J2S635-F1
#
_cell.length_a   1.000
_cell.length_b   1.000
_cell.length_c   1.000
_cell.angle_alpha   90.00
_cell.angle_beta   90.00
_cell.angle_gamma   90.00
#
_symmetry.space_group_name_H-M   'P 1'
#
loop_
_entity.id
_entity.type
_entity.pdbx_description
1 polymer ?
#
loop_
_entity_poly.entity_id
_entity_poly.type
_entity_poly.pdbx_seq_one_letter_code
_entity_poly.pdbx_strand_id
1 'polypeptide(L)'
;MMKNWKYLLFVLAGIISFIIGFDFFGVREKILLSFEKFSKLPDISGLLEFFLSFLIMIILFFIFLFISKERTVSFAIKSFSISLLTLMILFFLFFSLSALNRIVYLNVERIEEKDVMSYINLTNDELENFPSLKNAIETIFLENKTEYSSKISQEEGGRINKFLKENVNTIKYSGFYFRIRISYAD
;
A
#
# COMPACT_ATOMS: atom_id res chain seq x y z
N MET A 1 34.11 -28.42 -2.92
CA MET A 1 33.90 -27.00 -3.28
C MET A 1 32.54 -26.87 -3.94
N MET A 2 31.58 -26.19 -3.30
CA MET A 2 30.15 -26.24 -3.66
C MET A 2 29.91 -25.77 -5.10
N LYS A 3 29.54 -26.67 -6.00
CA LYS A 3 29.28 -26.40 -7.43
C LYS A 3 28.22 -25.30 -7.68
N ASN A 4 27.45 -24.94 -6.66
CA ASN A 4 26.30 -24.05 -6.74
C ASN A 4 26.57 -22.59 -6.30
N TRP A 5 27.78 -22.26 -5.80
CA TRP A 5 28.05 -20.91 -5.28
C TRP A 5 27.87 -19.81 -6.36
N LYS A 6 28.12 -20.14 -7.63
CA LYS A 6 27.97 -19.20 -8.75
C LYS A 6 26.53 -18.71 -8.90
N TYR A 7 25.53 -19.53 -8.57
CA TYR A 7 24.12 -19.13 -8.64
C TYR A 7 23.75 -18.07 -7.59
N LEU A 8 24.49 -17.99 -6.47
CA LEU A 8 24.29 -16.93 -5.48
C LEU A 8 24.59 -15.55 -6.04
N LEU A 9 25.56 -15.42 -6.97
CA LEU A 9 25.81 -14.17 -7.67
C LEU A 9 24.56 -13.70 -8.41
N PHE A 10 23.84 -14.62 -9.06
CA PHE A 10 22.64 -14.27 -9.83
C PHE A 10 21.43 -13.97 -8.93
N VAL A 11 21.34 -14.56 -7.75
CA VAL A 11 20.39 -14.12 -6.71
C VAL A 11 20.72 -12.69 -6.27
N LEU A 12 21.99 -12.39 -5.99
CA LEU A 12 22.44 -11.04 -5.63
C LEU A 12 22.15 -10.03 -6.74
N ALA A 13 22.28 -10.40 -8.02
CA ALA A 13 21.91 -9.53 -9.14
C ALA A 13 20.44 -9.11 -9.05
N GLY A 14 19.53 -10.05 -8.78
CA GLY A 14 18.10 -9.77 -8.61
C GLY A 14 17.79 -8.88 -7.40
N ILE A 15 18.46 -9.12 -6.27
CA ILE A 15 18.31 -8.29 -5.06
C ILE A 15 18.82 -6.87 -5.28
N ILE A 16 20.05 -6.73 -5.80
CA ILE A 16 20.67 -5.42 -6.04
C ILE A 16 19.88 -4.64 -7.08
N SER A 17 19.41 -5.31 -8.15
CA SER A 17 18.60 -4.65 -9.17
C SER A 17 17.27 -4.15 -8.62
N PHE A 18 16.64 -4.91 -7.72
CA PHE A 18 15.45 -4.46 -7.01
C PHE A 18 15.75 -3.21 -6.17
N ILE A 19 16.78 -3.24 -5.31
CA ILE A 19 17.12 -2.11 -4.43
C ILE A 19 17.43 -0.83 -5.23
N ILE A 20 18.24 -0.94 -6.28
CA ILE A 20 18.62 0.21 -7.11
C ILE A 20 17.42 0.71 -7.94
N GLY A 21 16.65 -0.21 -8.52
CA GLY A 21 15.53 0.14 -9.40
C GLY A 21 14.28 0.64 -8.67
N PHE A 22 14.07 0.22 -7.42
CA PHE A 22 12.99 0.69 -6.54
C PHE A 22 13.29 2.04 -5.87
N ASP A 23 14.40 2.65 -6.25
CA ASP A 23 14.79 3.99 -5.84
C ASP A 23 15.14 4.22 -4.38
N PHE A 24 15.86 3.30 -3.76
CA PHE A 24 16.49 3.57 -2.46
C PHE A 24 17.48 4.76 -2.47
N PHE A 25 17.84 5.29 -3.65
CA PHE A 25 18.88 6.31 -3.84
C PHE A 25 18.40 7.63 -4.47
N GLY A 26 17.09 7.85 -4.67
CA GLY A 26 16.55 9.13 -5.18
C GLY A 26 16.81 9.39 -6.68
N VAL A 27 17.13 8.36 -7.45
CA VAL A 27 17.20 8.33 -8.92
C VAL A 27 15.80 8.53 -9.55
N ARG A 28 14.72 8.03 -8.93
CA ARG A 28 13.32 8.21 -9.38
C ARG A 28 12.99 9.67 -9.43
N GLU A 29 13.22 10.43 -8.37
CA GLU A 29 12.85 11.85 -8.31
C GLU A 29 13.48 12.62 -9.49
N LYS A 30 14.73 12.32 -9.85
CA LYS A 30 15.42 12.93 -11.00
C LYS A 30 14.83 12.51 -12.35
N ILE A 31 14.47 11.23 -12.51
CA ILE A 31 13.87 10.71 -13.76
C ILE A 31 12.42 11.19 -13.90
N LEU A 32 11.63 11.16 -12.82
CA LEU A 32 10.23 11.58 -12.80
C LEU A 32 10.10 13.08 -13.07
N LEU A 33 10.94 13.93 -12.45
CA LEU A 33 10.99 15.36 -12.77
C LEU A 33 11.31 15.64 -14.25
N SER A 34 12.01 14.72 -14.91
CA SER A 34 12.34 14.81 -16.34
C SER A 34 11.17 14.34 -17.23
N PHE A 35 10.41 13.33 -16.80
CA PHE A 35 9.28 12.76 -17.54
C PHE A 35 7.95 13.51 -17.32
N GLU A 36 7.71 14.03 -16.12
CA GLU A 36 6.53 14.80 -15.75
C GLU A 36 6.47 16.13 -16.51
N LYS A 37 7.64 16.72 -16.80
CA LYS A 37 7.76 17.86 -17.74
C LYS A 37 7.40 17.50 -19.18
N PHE A 38 7.50 16.22 -19.54
CA PHE A 38 7.36 15.76 -20.93
C PHE A 38 5.97 15.20 -21.25
N SER A 39 5.20 14.78 -20.24
CA SER A 39 3.96 14.06 -20.50
C SER A 39 2.96 14.17 -19.34
N LYS A 40 1.74 14.64 -19.65
CA LYS A 40 0.57 14.51 -18.77
C LYS A 40 0.06 13.06 -18.77
N LEU A 41 0.94 12.11 -18.45
CA LEU A 41 0.58 10.69 -18.42
C LEU A 41 -0.03 10.32 -17.07
N PRO A 42 -0.91 9.30 -17.03
CA PRO A 42 -1.39 8.72 -15.78
C PRO A 42 -0.22 8.18 -14.94
N ASP A 43 -0.45 7.97 -13.65
CA ASP A 43 0.56 7.44 -12.73
C ASP A 43 1.03 6.04 -13.18
N ILE A 44 2.20 6.01 -13.80
CA ILE A 44 2.90 4.80 -14.27
C ILE A 44 4.13 4.51 -13.41
N SER A 45 4.21 5.08 -12.20
CA SER A 45 5.38 4.99 -11.32
C SER A 45 5.80 3.55 -11.07
N GLY A 46 4.87 2.66 -10.69
CA GLY A 46 5.17 1.25 -10.42
C GLY A 46 5.67 0.47 -11.65
N LEU A 47 5.16 0.78 -12.85
CA LEU A 47 5.66 0.17 -14.09
C LEU A 47 7.08 0.62 -14.38
N LEU A 48 7.38 1.90 -14.19
CA LEU A 48 8.71 2.47 -14.44
C LEU A 48 9.75 1.88 -13.48
N GLU A 49 9.41 1.73 -12.20
CA GLU A 49 10.27 1.07 -11.19
C GLU A 49 10.56 -0.38 -11.57
N PHE A 50 9.54 -1.11 -12.06
CA PHE A 50 9.73 -2.46 -12.57
C PHE A 50 10.68 -2.50 -13.77
N PHE A 51 10.48 -1.64 -14.77
CA PHE A 51 11.33 -1.58 -15.96
C PHE A 51 12.78 -1.21 -15.61
N LEU A 52 12.98 -0.22 -14.72
CA LEU A 52 14.31 0.20 -14.30
C LEU A 52 15.04 -0.93 -13.57
N SER A 53 14.35 -1.60 -12.64
CA SER A 53 14.88 -2.76 -11.93
C SER A 53 15.25 -3.89 -12.91
N PHE A 54 14.41 -4.16 -13.89
CA PHE A 54 14.67 -5.18 -14.92
C PHE A 54 15.88 -4.82 -15.80
N LEU A 55 16.02 -3.55 -16.21
CA LEU A 55 17.17 -3.08 -16.98
C LEU A 55 18.48 -3.23 -16.19
N ILE A 56 18.48 -2.83 -14.92
CA ILE A 56 19.64 -2.98 -14.03
C ILE A 56 19.98 -4.47 -13.85
N MET A 57 18.96 -5.33 -13.70
CA MET A 57 19.15 -6.77 -13.60
C MET A 57 19.84 -7.33 -14.85
N ILE A 58 19.47 -6.89 -16.06
CA ILE A 58 20.13 -7.32 -17.31
C ILE A 58 21.61 -6.93 -17.29
N ILE A 59 21.93 -5.70 -16.91
CA ILE A 59 23.32 -5.20 -16.86
C ILE A 59 24.14 -6.03 -15.86
N LEU A 60 23.62 -6.21 -14.63
CA LEU A 60 24.27 -7.02 -13.59
C LEU A 60 24.42 -8.48 -14.00
N PHE A 61 23.43 -9.04 -14.69
CA PHE A 61 23.47 -10.39 -15.21
C PHE A 61 24.67 -10.59 -16.15
N PHE A 62 24.91 -9.67 -17.10
CA PHE A 62 26.07 -9.77 -17.99
C PHE A 62 27.41 -9.60 -17.26
N ILE A 63 27.48 -8.67 -16.29
CA ILE A 63 28.68 -8.49 -15.45
C ILE A 63 28.99 -9.79 -14.69
N PHE A 64 28.00 -10.40 -14.05
CA PHE A 64 28.18 -11.62 -13.28
C PHE A 64 28.42 -12.85 -14.16
N LEU A 65 27.82 -12.90 -15.35
CA LEU A 65 28.13 -13.93 -16.34
C LEU A 65 29.61 -13.85 -16.73
N PHE A 66 30.14 -12.65 -16.98
CA PHE A 66 31.56 -12.42 -17.26
C PHE A 66 32.47 -12.86 -16.10
N ILE A 67 32.14 -12.47 -14.86
CA ILE A 67 32.90 -12.85 -13.65
C ILE A 67 32.88 -14.37 -13.40
N SER A 68 31.74 -15.03 -13.66
CA SER A 68 31.56 -16.47 -13.43
C SER A 68 32.44 -17.35 -14.32
N LYS A 69 32.93 -16.77 -15.44
CA LYS A 69 33.69 -17.41 -16.52
C LYS A 69 32.98 -18.61 -17.18
N GLU A 70 31.70 -18.82 -16.92
CA GLU A 70 30.88 -19.85 -17.55
C GLU A 70 30.29 -19.32 -18.85
N ARG A 71 30.53 -20.01 -19.96
CA ARG A 71 30.05 -19.60 -21.30
C ARG A 71 28.98 -20.52 -21.89
N THR A 72 28.49 -21.48 -21.11
CA THR A 72 27.47 -22.40 -21.60
C THR A 72 26.11 -21.70 -21.65
N VAL A 73 25.39 -21.86 -22.76
CA VAL A 73 24.04 -21.30 -22.94
C VAL A 73 23.09 -21.82 -21.85
N SER A 74 23.21 -23.10 -21.48
CA SER A 74 22.41 -23.69 -20.41
C SER A 74 22.64 -23.00 -19.06
N PHE A 75 23.88 -22.64 -18.73
CA PHE A 75 24.16 -21.89 -17.51
C PHE A 75 23.58 -20.48 -17.57
N ALA A 76 23.76 -19.77 -18.69
CA ALA A 76 23.25 -18.42 -18.86
C ALA A 76 21.72 -18.35 -18.68
N ILE A 77 20.98 -19.27 -19.31
CA ILE A 77 19.51 -19.35 -19.19
C ILE A 77 19.10 -19.60 -17.73
N LYS A 78 19.70 -20.60 -17.06
CA LYS A 78 19.38 -20.92 -15.67
C LYS A 78 19.65 -19.75 -14.72
N SER A 79 20.81 -19.12 -14.89
CA SER A 79 21.22 -17.96 -14.09
C SER A 79 20.31 -16.77 -14.32
N PHE A 80 19.89 -16.51 -15.55
CA PHE A 80 18.92 -15.46 -15.88
C PHE A 80 17.57 -15.73 -15.20
N SER A 81 17.06 -16.97 -15.31
CA SER A 81 15.82 -17.36 -14.63
C SER A 81 15.88 -17.16 -13.12
N ILE A 82 17.04 -17.45 -12.49
CA ILE A 82 17.22 -17.24 -11.05
C ILE A 82 17.17 -15.75 -10.69
N SER A 83 17.86 -14.88 -11.44
CA SER A 83 17.82 -13.43 -11.22
C SER A 83 16.40 -12.88 -11.41
N LEU A 84 15.73 -13.29 -12.49
CA LEU A 84 14.36 -12.87 -12.80
C LEU A 84 13.37 -13.33 -11.73
N LEU A 85 13.45 -14.59 -11.30
CA LEU A 85 12.56 -15.13 -10.27
C LEU A 85 12.78 -14.41 -8.94
N THR A 86 14.03 -14.14 -8.57
CA THR A 86 14.36 -13.37 -7.36
C THR A 86 13.72 -11.99 -7.41
N LEU A 87 13.86 -11.29 -8.55
CA LEU A 87 13.26 -9.98 -8.76
C LEU A 87 11.73 -10.04 -8.64
N MET A 88 11.08 -11.01 -9.27
CA MET A 88 9.63 -11.22 -9.21
C MET A 88 9.13 -11.46 -7.79
N ILE A 89 9.83 -12.29 -7.00
CA ILE A 89 9.48 -12.56 -5.61
C ILE A 89 9.56 -11.28 -4.78
N LEU A 90 10.61 -10.47 -4.96
CA LEU A 90 10.75 -9.21 -4.23
C LEU A 90 9.64 -8.21 -4.56
N PHE A 91 9.30 -8.05 -5.84
CA PHE A 91 8.16 -7.22 -6.25
C PHE A 91 6.85 -7.73 -5.68
N PHE A 92 6.61 -9.05 -5.72
CA PHE A 92 5.40 -9.64 -5.16
C PHE A 92 5.30 -9.42 -3.65
N LEU A 93 6.39 -9.60 -2.91
CA LEU A 93 6.44 -9.33 -1.47
C LEU A 93 6.19 -7.86 -1.17
N PHE A 94 6.83 -6.95 -1.90
CA PHE A 94 6.66 -5.51 -1.71
C PHE A 94 5.22 -5.07 -2.03
N PHE A 95 4.65 -5.57 -3.12
CA PHE A 95 3.26 -5.29 -3.49
C PHE A 95 2.29 -5.87 -2.46
N SER A 96 2.52 -7.08 -1.98
CA SER A 96 1.70 -7.69 -0.93
C SER A 96 1.77 -6.90 0.38
N LEU A 97 2.96 -6.44 0.78
CA LEU A 97 3.15 -5.57 1.95
C LEU A 97 2.45 -4.22 1.77
N SER A 98 2.53 -3.63 0.57
CA SER A 98 1.86 -2.38 0.25
C SER A 98 0.33 -2.54 0.28
N ALA A 99 -0.18 -3.64 -0.26
CA ALA A 99 -1.60 -3.98 -0.23
C ALA A 99 -2.11 -4.30 1.19
N LEU A 100 -1.23 -4.72 2.10
CA LEU A 100 -1.55 -4.83 3.53
C LEU A 100 -1.62 -3.46 4.21
N ASN A 101 -0.99 -2.40 3.68
CA ASN A 101 -1.01 -1.05 4.24
C ASN A 101 -2.10 -0.15 3.62
N ARG A 102 -3.27 -0.71 3.25
CA ARG A 102 -4.42 0.09 2.79
C ARG A 102 -4.77 1.18 3.80
N ILE A 103 -4.89 2.40 3.30
CA ILE A 103 -5.32 3.54 4.10
C ILE A 103 -6.81 3.40 4.36
N VAL A 104 -7.19 3.42 5.64
CA VAL A 104 -8.60 3.37 6.06
C VAL A 104 -9.07 4.76 6.41
N TYR A 105 -10.19 5.15 5.84
CA TYR A 105 -10.87 6.41 6.14
C TYR A 105 -12.16 6.13 6.88
N LEU A 106 -12.34 6.84 7.98
CA LEU A 106 -13.59 6.94 8.71
C LEU A 106 -14.32 8.18 8.22
N ASN A 107 -15.51 7.99 7.66
CA ASN A 107 -16.40 9.07 7.27
C ASN A 107 -17.61 9.07 8.20
N VAL A 108 -17.88 10.21 8.81
CA VAL A 108 -19.03 10.43 9.68
C VAL A 108 -19.84 11.58 9.09
N GLU A 109 -21.13 11.35 8.88
CA GLU A 109 -22.07 12.31 8.33
C GLU A 109 -23.20 12.51 9.34
N ARG A 110 -23.46 13.74 9.77
CA ARG A 110 -24.63 14.06 10.57
C ARG A 110 -25.86 14.07 9.66
N ILE A 111 -26.87 13.29 10.03
CA ILE A 111 -28.12 13.16 9.27
C ILE A 111 -29.32 13.63 10.08
N GLU A 112 -30.37 14.05 9.39
CA GLU A 112 -31.63 14.44 10.02
C GLU A 112 -32.44 13.20 10.41
N GLU A 113 -33.26 13.33 11.46
CA GLU A 113 -34.08 12.22 11.99
C GLU A 113 -35.02 11.61 10.95
N LYS A 114 -35.52 12.43 10.02
CA LYS A 114 -36.40 11.99 8.93
C LYS A 114 -35.73 11.01 7.97
N ASP A 115 -34.39 11.03 7.90
CA ASP A 115 -33.58 10.21 6.99
C ASP A 115 -33.04 8.93 7.67
N VAL A 116 -33.49 8.65 8.91
CA VAL A 116 -33.05 7.52 9.72
C VAL A 116 -34.03 6.35 9.57
N MET A 117 -33.56 5.27 8.93
CA MET A 117 -34.32 4.02 8.82
C MET A 117 -34.14 3.09 10.03
N SER A 118 -32.94 3.07 10.60
CA SER A 118 -32.57 2.29 11.79
C SER A 118 -31.36 2.93 12.46
N TYR A 119 -31.25 2.83 13.78
CA TYR A 119 -30.11 3.39 14.51
C TYR A 119 -29.81 2.58 15.77
N ILE A 120 -28.56 2.68 16.24
CA ILE A 120 -28.15 2.24 17.57
C ILE A 120 -27.89 3.46 18.45
N ASN A 121 -28.32 3.43 19.71
CA ASN A 121 -28.01 4.49 20.65
C ASN A 121 -26.67 4.15 21.30
N LEU A 122 -25.65 5.01 21.12
CA LEU A 122 -24.37 4.84 21.79
C LEU A 122 -24.27 5.77 22.99
N THR A 123 -23.78 5.22 24.09
CA THR A 123 -23.34 5.96 25.26
C THR A 123 -21.91 6.48 25.07
N ASN A 124 -21.51 7.46 25.90
CA ASN A 124 -20.14 7.96 25.88
C ASN A 124 -19.14 6.84 26.21
N ASP A 125 -19.47 5.97 27.17
CA ASP A 125 -18.62 4.85 27.59
C ASP A 125 -18.40 3.83 26.45
N GLU A 126 -19.43 3.58 25.64
CA GLU A 126 -19.30 2.70 24.47
C GLU A 126 -18.44 3.34 23.36
N LEU A 127 -18.53 4.66 23.18
CA LEU A 127 -17.71 5.42 22.24
C LEU A 127 -16.22 5.47 22.63
N GLU A 128 -15.88 5.32 23.92
CA GLU A 128 -14.47 5.25 24.35
C GLU A 128 -13.72 4.06 23.75
N ASN A 129 -14.43 3.00 23.36
CA ASN A 129 -13.84 1.86 22.67
C ASN A 129 -13.42 2.19 21.21
N PHE A 130 -13.87 3.33 20.67
CA PHE A 130 -13.64 3.77 19.30
C PHE A 130 -13.16 5.24 19.28
N PRO A 131 -11.92 5.53 19.72
CA PRO A 131 -11.43 6.89 19.92
C PRO A 131 -11.52 7.77 18.66
N SER A 132 -11.23 7.23 17.47
CA SER A 132 -11.34 7.97 16.21
C SER A 132 -12.79 8.29 15.85
N LEU A 133 -13.74 7.40 16.18
CA LEU A 133 -15.17 7.65 15.99
C LEU A 133 -15.69 8.72 16.96
N LYS A 134 -15.29 8.63 18.23
CA LYS A 134 -15.57 9.66 19.23
C LYS A 134 -15.07 11.03 18.78
N ASN A 135 -13.79 11.11 18.39
CA ASN A 135 -13.18 12.35 17.90
C ASN A 135 -13.91 12.91 16.67
N ALA A 136 -14.30 12.06 15.72
CA ALA A 136 -15.03 12.48 14.53
C ALA A 136 -16.40 13.09 14.87
N ILE A 137 -17.16 12.44 15.75
CA ILE A 137 -18.46 12.93 16.22
C ILE A 137 -18.29 14.25 16.99
N GLU A 138 -17.33 14.32 17.91
CA GLU A 138 -17.05 15.53 18.68
C GLU A 138 -16.61 16.69 17.79
N THR A 139 -15.79 16.44 16.77
CA THR A 139 -15.38 17.47 15.81
C THR A 139 -16.56 18.01 15.01
N ILE A 140 -17.46 17.12 14.57
CA ILE A 140 -18.71 17.52 13.91
C ILE A 140 -19.54 18.44 14.81
N PHE A 141 -19.61 18.14 16.11
CA PHE A 141 -20.32 18.98 17.09
C PHE A 141 -19.64 20.32 17.34
N LEU A 142 -18.35 20.30 17.70
CA LEU A 142 -17.60 21.48 18.12
C LEU A 142 -17.42 22.47 16.98
N GLU A 143 -17.23 21.98 15.76
CA GLU A 143 -17.02 22.81 14.57
C GLU A 143 -18.31 23.05 13.78
N ASN A 144 -19.45 22.55 14.26
CA ASN A 144 -20.76 22.63 13.61
C ASN A 144 -20.72 22.21 12.13
N LYS A 145 -20.02 21.11 11.83
CA LYS A 145 -19.92 20.52 10.49
C LYS A 145 -21.08 19.57 10.22
N THR A 146 -21.32 19.25 8.95
CA THR A 146 -22.27 18.19 8.54
C THR A 146 -21.56 16.86 8.31
N GLU A 147 -20.27 16.91 7.99
CA GLU A 147 -19.46 15.72 7.69
C GLU A 147 -18.03 15.88 8.20
N TYR A 148 -17.41 14.75 8.49
CA TYR A 148 -16.01 14.68 8.84
C TYR A 148 -15.41 13.37 8.31
N SER A 149 -14.23 13.49 7.69
CA SER A 149 -13.45 12.35 7.23
C SER A 149 -12.07 12.39 7.88
N SER A 150 -11.62 11.26 8.41
CA SER A 150 -10.29 11.12 8.99
C SER A 150 -9.65 9.80 8.61
N LYS A 151 -8.33 9.84 8.43
CA LYS A 151 -7.52 8.64 8.29
C LYS A 151 -7.40 7.97 9.65
N ILE A 152 -7.70 6.67 9.70
CA ILE A 152 -7.63 5.86 10.92
C ILE A 152 -6.73 4.64 10.71
N SER A 153 -6.32 4.01 11.81
CA SER A 153 -5.56 2.77 11.74
C SER A 153 -6.43 1.63 11.19
N GLN A 154 -5.81 0.65 10.51
CA GLN A 154 -6.54 -0.52 10.03
C GLN A 154 -7.18 -1.34 11.16
N GLU A 155 -6.51 -1.46 12.29
CA GLU A 155 -7.02 -2.20 13.44
C GLU A 155 -8.29 -1.54 13.99
N GLU A 156 -8.28 -0.22 14.17
CA GLU A 156 -9.45 0.52 14.61
C GLU A 156 -10.56 0.51 13.55
N GLY A 157 -10.22 0.70 12.28
CA GLY A 157 -11.17 0.63 11.18
C GLY A 157 -11.83 -0.74 11.05
N GLY A 158 -11.07 -1.82 11.31
CA GLY A 158 -11.58 -3.18 11.39
C GLY A 158 -12.57 -3.37 12.54
N ARG A 159 -12.25 -2.85 13.73
CA ARG A 159 -13.14 -2.89 14.91
C ARG A 159 -14.44 -2.11 14.66
N ILE A 160 -14.36 -0.89 14.12
CA ILE A 160 -15.53 -0.08 13.77
C ILE A 160 -16.35 -0.79 12.70
N ASN A 161 -15.73 -1.27 11.61
CA ASN A 161 -16.45 -1.97 10.54
C ASN A 161 -17.14 -3.25 11.04
N LYS A 162 -16.50 -4.00 11.94
CA LYS A 162 -17.11 -5.18 12.57
C LYS A 162 -18.34 -4.78 13.40
N PHE A 163 -18.20 -3.77 14.25
CA PHE A 163 -19.31 -3.23 15.05
C PHE A 163 -20.48 -2.79 14.16
N LEU A 164 -20.22 -2.05 13.08
CA LEU A 164 -21.25 -1.58 12.15
C LEU A 164 -21.93 -2.74 11.39
N LYS A 165 -21.20 -3.80 11.04
CA LYS A 165 -21.76 -5.00 10.40
C LYS A 165 -22.65 -5.84 11.31
N GLU A 166 -22.31 -5.91 12.60
CA GLU A 166 -23.11 -6.59 13.61
C GLU A 166 -24.32 -5.76 14.02
N ASN A 167 -24.31 -4.46 13.73
CA ASN A 167 -25.36 -3.50 14.06
C ASN A 167 -25.83 -2.76 12.79
N VAL A 168 -26.06 -1.46 12.91
CA VAL A 168 -26.51 -0.58 11.83
C VAL A 168 -25.51 0.55 11.63
N ASN A 169 -25.42 1.06 10.40
CA ASN A 169 -24.46 2.11 10.03
C ASN A 169 -24.82 3.50 10.55
N THR A 170 -25.87 3.61 11.37
CA THR A 170 -26.37 4.88 11.91
C THR A 170 -26.39 4.83 13.43
N ILE A 171 -25.80 5.84 14.04
CA ILE A 171 -25.66 5.96 15.49
C ILE A 171 -26.39 7.20 15.97
N LYS A 172 -27.11 7.08 17.08
CA LYS A 172 -27.66 8.20 17.83
C LYS A 172 -26.72 8.50 19.00
N TYR A 173 -26.31 9.76 19.11
CA TYR A 173 -25.49 10.26 20.21
C TYR A 173 -25.88 11.69 20.56
N SER A 174 -26.07 11.97 21.85
CA SER A 174 -26.46 13.30 22.36
C SER A 174 -27.68 13.93 21.66
N GLY A 175 -28.63 13.09 21.22
CA GLY A 175 -29.86 13.54 20.53
C GLY A 175 -29.72 13.76 19.02
N PHE A 176 -28.54 13.52 18.44
CA PHE A 176 -28.28 13.66 17.00
C PHE A 176 -27.96 12.32 16.35
N TYR A 177 -28.18 12.22 15.05
CA TYR A 177 -27.98 11.00 14.27
C TYR A 177 -26.76 11.15 13.34
N PHE A 178 -25.94 10.11 13.30
CA PHE A 178 -24.69 10.05 12.55
C PHE A 178 -24.65 8.80 11.69
N ARG A 179 -24.42 8.95 10.40
CA ARG A 179 -24.13 7.85 9.48
C ARG A 179 -22.62 7.65 9.42
N ILE A 180 -22.18 6.42 9.61
CA ILE A 180 -20.76 6.05 9.62
C ILE A 180 -20.47 5.17 8.42
N ARG A 181 -19.39 5.49 7.71
CA ARG A 181 -18.88 4.70 6.59
C ARG A 181 -17.38 4.54 6.70
N ILE A 182 -16.92 3.30 6.56
CA ILE A 182 -15.50 2.99 6.39
C ILE A 182 -15.21 2.87 4.91
N SER A 183 -14.26 3.66 4.40
CA SER A 183 -13.74 3.54 3.04
C SER A 183 -12.27 3.15 3.06
N TYR A 184 -11.86 2.36 2.07
CA TYR A 184 -10.47 2.00 1.84
C TYR A 184 -10.03 2.80 0.62
N ALA A 185 -8.92 3.54 0.72
CA ALA A 185 -8.32 4.07 -0.49
C ALA A 185 -7.64 2.92 -1.25
N ASP A 186 -7.95 2.84 -2.55
CA ASP A 186 -7.27 1.96 -3.51
C ASP A 186 -5.94 2.57 -3.96
#